data_AF-A0A9X2B2S9-F1
#
_entry.id   AF-A0A9X2B2S9-F1
#
_cell.length_a   1.000
_cell.length_b   1.000
_cell.length_c   1.000
_cell.angle_alpha   90.00
_cell.angle_beta   90.00
_cell.angle_gamma   90.00
#
_symmetry.space_group_name_H-M   'P 1'
#
loop_
_entity.id
_entity.type
_entity.pdbx_description
1 polymer ?
#
loop_
_entity_poly.entity_id
_entity_poly.type
_entity_poly.pdbx_seq_one_letter_code
_entity_poly.pdbx_strand_id
1 'polypeptide(L)' 'MSDNSQELSKYEVQRTELNKMPVPDKEREEFAEEMVEDAKEAFSKQQPESKE' A
#
# COMPACT_ATOMS: atom_id res chain seq x y z
N MET A 1 18.38 9.36 29.15
CA MET A 1 17.59 8.81 28.04
C MET A 1 16.15 8.95 28.44
N SER A 2 15.39 9.68 27.63
CA SER A 2 14.11 10.30 27.98
C SER A 2 12.98 9.28 28.10
N ASP A 3 12.34 9.22 29.27
CA ASP A 3 11.09 8.51 29.50
C ASP A 3 9.94 9.25 28.81
N ASN A 4 9.77 9.04 27.50
CA ASN A 4 8.57 9.46 26.78
C ASN A 4 7.46 8.43 27.02
N SER A 5 7.00 8.33 28.27
CA SER A 5 5.71 7.72 28.60
C SER A 5 4.61 8.70 28.20
N GLN A 6 4.40 8.90 26.89
CA GLN A 6 3.15 9.48 26.41
C GLN A 6 2.05 8.47 26.68
N GLU A 7 1.41 8.57 27.83
CA GLU A 7 0.11 7.94 28.07
C GLU A 7 -0.80 8.32 26.90
N LEU A 8 -1.21 7.32 26.12
CA LEU A 8 -2.14 7.49 25.01
C LEU A 8 -3.38 8.20 25.55
N SER A 9 -3.75 9.32 24.92
CA SER A 9 -4.92 10.09 25.34
C SER A 9 -6.16 9.19 25.35
N LYS A 10 -7.05 9.33 26.35
CA LYS A 10 -8.31 8.54 26.43
C LYS A 10 -9.20 8.65 25.19
N TYR A 11 -8.93 9.65 24.33
CA TYR A 11 -9.64 9.94 23.09
C TYR A 11 -8.84 9.57 21.83
N GLU A 12 -7.60 9.14 21.98
CA GLU A 12 -6.74 8.76 20.87
C GLU A 12 -6.96 7.29 20.53
N VAL A 13 -7.67 7.07 19.42
CA VAL A 13 -7.91 5.72 18.90
C VAL A 13 -6.58 5.15 18.44
N GLN A 14 -6.18 4.01 19.01
CA GLN A 14 -4.99 3.29 18.57
C GLN A 14 -5.13 2.89 17.10
N ARG A 15 -4.28 3.48 16.25
CA ARG A 15 -4.17 3.12 14.84
C ARG A 15 -3.35 1.84 14.73
N THR A 16 -4.02 0.71 14.64
CA THR A 16 -3.40 -0.57 14.28
C THR A 16 -3.56 -0.81 12.78
N GLU A 17 -2.81 -1.74 12.18
CA GLU A 17 -2.97 -2.07 10.74
C GLU A 17 -4.40 -2.49 10.37
N LEU A 18 -5.12 -3.06 11.34
CA LEU A 18 -6.52 -3.47 11.22
C LEU A 18 -7.52 -2.33 11.44
N ASN A 19 -7.09 -1.22 12.05
CA ASN A 19 -7.94 -0.09 12.44
C ASN A 19 -7.47 1.21 11.74
N LYS A 20 -7.09 1.09 10.47
CA LYS A 20 -6.79 2.23 9.60
C LYS A 20 -8.10 2.80 9.05
N MET A 21 -8.17 4.12 8.90
CA MET A 21 -9.28 4.73 8.17
C MET A 21 -9.32 4.19 6.74
N PRO A 22 -10.51 3.98 6.14
CA PRO A 22 -10.61 3.50 4.78
C PRO A 22 -9.82 4.42 3.85
N VAL A 23 -8.96 3.82 3.02
CA VAL A 23 -8.16 4.55 2.03
C VAL A 23 -9.12 5.31 1.09
N PRO A 24 -8.93 6.63 0.89
CA PRO A 24 -9.70 7.42 -0.07
C PRO A 24 -9.71 6.80 -1.46
N ASP A 25 -10.84 6.93 -2.18
CA ASP A 25 -11.02 6.27 -3.48
C ASP A 25 -9.96 6.68 -4.52
N LYS A 26 -9.45 7.91 -4.46
CA LYS A 26 -8.40 8.43 -5.34
C LYS A 26 -7.07 7.69 -5.18
N GLU A 27 -6.67 7.43 -3.94
CA GLU A 27 -5.43 6.70 -3.63
C GLU A 27 -5.53 5.22 -4.06
N ARG A 28 -6.75 4.66 -4.10
CA ARG A 28 -6.98 3.30 -4.62
C ARG A 28 -6.88 3.23 -6.13
N GLU A 29 -7.36 4.25 -6.82
CA GLU A 29 -7.30 4.34 -8.29
C GLU A 29 -5.84 4.46 -8.75
N GLU A 30 -5.07 5.36 -8.14
CA GLU A 30 -3.62 5.52 -8.41
C GLU A 30 -2.84 4.22 -8.17
N PHE A 31 -3.10 3.55 -7.04
CA PHE A 31 -2.47 2.24 -6.75
C PHE A 31 -2.86 1.16 -7.77
N ALA A 32 -4.12 1.16 -8.23
CA ALA A 32 -4.56 0.20 -9.24
C ALA A 32 -3.88 0.45 -10.60
N GLU A 33 -3.68 1.71 -10.98
CA GLU A 33 -2.93 2.07 -12.19
C GLU A 33 -1.47 1.60 -12.10
N GLU A 34 -0.78 1.91 -10.99
CA GLU A 34 0.61 1.49 -10.74
C GLU A 34 0.77 -0.04 -10.85
N MET A 35 -0.11 -0.80 -10.20
CA MET A 35 -0.07 -2.27 -10.21
C MET A 35 -0.32 -2.85 -11.61
N VAL A 36 -1.16 -2.20 -12.42
CA VAL A 36 -1.42 -2.62 -13.80
C VAL A 36 -0.22 -2.36 -14.70
N GLU A 37 0.48 -1.24 -14.52
CA GLU A 37 1.71 -0.93 -15.26
C GLU A 37 2.83 -1.92 -14.91
N ASP A 38 3.06 -2.17 -13.63
CA ASP A 38 4.03 -3.16 -13.15
C ASP A 38 3.75 -4.55 -13.70
N ALA A 39 2.48 -4.97 -13.70
CA ALA A 39 2.09 -6.26 -14.27
C ALA A 39 2.38 -6.32 -15.77
N LYS A 40 2.03 -5.28 -16.54
CA LYS A 40 2.33 -5.22 -17.97
C LYS A 40 3.82 -5.32 -18.23
N GLU A 41 4.64 -4.59 -17.49
CA GLU A 41 6.10 -4.68 -17.60
C GLU A 41 6.63 -6.09 -17.32
N ALA A 42 6.13 -6.74 -16.27
CA ALA A 42 6.52 -8.09 -15.90
C ALA A 42 6.13 -9.11 -16.98
N PHE A 43 4.92 -9.01 -17.54
CA PHE A 43 4.45 -9.89 -18.62
C PHE A 43 5.21 -9.65 -19.94
N SER A 44 5.52 -8.39 -20.28
CA SER A 44 6.35 -8.07 -21.44
C SER A 44 7.78 -8.63 -21.31
N LYS A 45 8.34 -8.66 -20.09
CA LYS A 45 9.65 -9.28 -19.82
C LYS A 45 9.59 -10.81 -19.80
N GLN A 46 8.41 -11.40 -19.60
CA GLN A 46 8.18 -12.85 -19.51
C GLN A 46 7.74 -13.53 -20.81
N GLN A 47 7.56 -12.83 -21.92
CA GLN A 47 7.45 -13.53 -23.21
C GLN A 47 8.85 -14.05 -23.61
N PRO A 48 9.14 -15.37 -23.52
CA PRO A 48 10.22 -15.90 -24.33
C PRO A 48 9.86 -15.61 -25.78
N GLU A 49 10.83 -15.21 -26.60
CA GLU A 49 10.70 -15.29 -28.05
C GLU A 49 10.20 -16.71 -28.38
N SER A 50 8.91 -16.85 -28.65
CA SER A 50 8.36 -18.04 -29.29
C SER A 50 8.74 -17.93 -30.76
N LYS A 51 10.02 -18.20 -31.03
CA LYS A 51 10.50 -18.57 -32.35
C LYS A 51 10.08 -20.02 -32.58
N GLU A 52 8.94 -20.21 -33.23
CA GLU A 52 8.78 -21.32 -34.18
C GLU A 52 9.62 -21.06 -35.43
#